data_AF-A0A2E1MSR0-F1
#
_entry.id   AF-A0A2E1MSR0-F1
#
_cell.length_a   1.000
_cell.length_b   1.000
_cell.length_c   1.000
_cell.angle_alpha   90.00
_cell.angle_beta   90.00
_cell.angle_gamma   90.00
#
_symmetry.space_group_name_H-M   'P 1'
#
loop_
_entity.id
_entity.type
_entity.pdbx_description
1 polymer ?
#
loop_
_entity_poly.entity_id
_entity_poly.type
_entity_poly.pdbx_seq_one_letter_code
_entity_poly.pdbx_strand_id
1 'polypeptide(L)' 'MISSVFLYLVSKGKILFGIFFMAPVLSQLLSYSNIEIIFGFPNIIPCLVVGFFWGLYANIKGQWF' A
#
# COMPACT_ATOMS: atom_id res chain seq x y z
N MET A 1 23.94 -7.47 12.78
CA MET A 1 22.80 -6.60 13.15
C MET A 1 22.02 -6.09 11.92
N ILE A 2 22.68 -5.67 10.83
CA ILE A 2 21.98 -5.21 9.60
C ILE A 2 21.18 -6.32 8.90
N SER A 3 21.69 -7.56 8.95
CA SER A 3 21.08 -8.70 8.25
C SER A 3 19.72 -9.11 8.83
N SER A 4 19.52 -8.99 10.14
CA SER A 4 18.25 -9.35 10.78
C SER A 4 17.15 -8.32 10.50
N VAL A 5 17.51 -7.03 10.44
CA VAL A 5 16.59 -5.96 10.05
C VAL A 5 16.17 -6.12 8.59
N PHE A 6 17.12 -6.42 7.70
CA PHE A 6 16.82 -6.65 6.29
C PHE A 6 15.85 -7.84 6.08
N LEU A 7 16.11 -8.98 6.71
CA LEU A 7 15.22 -10.15 6.63
C LEU A 7 13.82 -9.85 7.17
N TYR A 8 13.73 -9.06 8.23
CA TYR A 8 12.44 -8.62 8.78
C TYR A 8 11.67 -7.74 7.80
N LEU A 9 12.33 -6.78 7.14
CA LEU A 9 11.70 -5.93 6.14
C LEU A 9 11.24 -6.73 4.91
N VAL A 10 12.06 -7.67 4.44
CA VAL A 10 11.70 -8.57 3.35
C VAL A 10 10.51 -9.46 3.72
N SER A 11 10.44 -9.94 4.96
CA SER A 11 9.29 -10.67 5.48
C SER A 11 7.99 -9.84 5.44
N LYS A 12 8.09 -8.52 5.61
CA LYS A 12 6.97 -7.58 5.50
C LYS A 12 6.78 -6.99 4.10
N GLY A 13 7.41 -7.57 3.08
CA GLY A 13 7.41 -7.07 1.70
C GLY A 13 6.01 -6.82 1.12
N LYS A 14 5.00 -7.60 1.52
CA LYS A 14 3.61 -7.43 1.07
C LYS A 14 2.95 -6.15 1.60
N ILE A 15 3.26 -5.79 2.84
CA ILE A 15 2.76 -4.55 3.46
C ILE A 15 3.45 -3.35 2.80
N LEU A 16 4.77 -3.44 2.63
CA LEU A 16 5.55 -2.42 1.94
C LEU A 16 5.07 -2.24 0.50
N PHE A 17 4.77 -3.32 -0.22
CA PHE A 17 4.20 -3.26 -1.55
C PHE A 17 2.83 -2.59 -1.57
N GLY A 18 1.95 -2.92 -0.63
CA GLY A 18 0.64 -2.29 -0.50
C GLY A 18 0.72 -0.77 -0.30
N ILE A 19 1.64 -0.30 0.54
CA ILE A 19 1.79 1.13 0.81
C ILE A 19 2.59 1.86 -0.28
N PHE A 20 3.74 1.35 -0.69
CA PHE A 20 4.66 2.08 -1.56
C PHE A 20 4.40 1.87 -3.05
N PHE A 21 3.68 0.82 -3.43
CA PHE A 21 3.42 0.51 -4.83
C PHE A 21 1.93 0.59 -5.16
N MET A 22 1.09 -0.15 -4.42
CA MET A 22 -0.34 -0.22 -4.71
C MET A 22 -1.04 1.13 -4.47
N ALA A 23 -0.76 1.82 -3.36
CA ALA A 23 -1.41 3.08 -3.04
C ALA A 23 -1.11 4.24 -4.02
N PRO A 24 0.16 4.49 -4.44
CA PRO A 24 0.45 5.52 -5.44
C PRO A 24 -0.16 5.20 -6.81
N VAL A 25 -0.15 3.92 -7.22
CA VAL A 25 -0.78 3.49 -8.47
C VAL A 25 -2.28 3.72 -8.42
N LEU A 26 -2.95 3.36 -7.31
CA LEU A 26 -4.36 3.66 -7.13
C LEU A 26 -4.64 5.17 -7.17
N SER A 27 -3.85 5.97 -6.45
CA SER A 27 -4.00 7.43 -6.41
C SER A 27 -3.83 8.06 -7.79
N GLN A 28 -2.86 7.60 -8.59
CA GLN A 28 -2.71 8.05 -9.97
C GLN A 28 -3.88 7.63 -10.85
N LEU A 29 -4.41 6.42 -10.67
CA LEU A 29 -5.58 5.93 -11.39
C LEU A 29 -6.84 6.75 -11.05
N LEU A 30 -6.99 7.15 -9.80
CA LEU A 30 -8.05 8.06 -9.37
C LEU A 30 -7.87 9.48 -9.89
N SER A 31 -6.64 10.01 -9.92
CA SER A 31 -6.38 11.29 -10.59
C SER A 31 -6.69 11.24 -12.08
N TYR A 32 -6.39 10.13 -12.76
CA TYR A 32 -6.73 9.95 -14.18
C TYR A 32 -8.25 9.95 -14.42
N SER A 33 -9.05 9.51 -13.44
CA SER A 33 -10.52 9.60 -13.50
C SER A 33 -11.09 10.94 -13.00
N ASN A 34 -10.26 11.98 -12.85
CA ASN A 34 -10.61 13.30 -12.29
C ASN A 34 -11.08 13.28 -10.83
N ILE A 35 -10.71 12.24 -10.07
CA ILE A 35 -10.97 12.13 -8.62
C ILE A 35 -9.71 12.55 -7.86
N GLU A 36 -9.53 13.86 -7.73
CA GLU A 36 -8.36 14.44 -7.05
C GLU A 36 -8.56 14.49 -5.52
N ILE A 37 -9.81 14.64 -5.08
CA ILE A 37 -10.19 14.82 -3.68
C ILE A 37 -11.27 13.82 -3.32
N ILE A 38 -11.04 13.10 -2.22
CA ILE A 38 -11.98 12.14 -1.65
C ILE A 38 -12.25 12.56 -0.20
N PHE A 39 -13.50 12.82 0.16
CA PHE A 39 -13.91 13.29 1.49
C PHE A 39 -13.15 14.53 2.00
N GLY A 40 -12.76 15.45 1.10
CA GLY A 40 -11.99 16.66 1.45
C GLY A 40 -10.49 16.41 1.67
N PHE A 41 -10.02 15.18 1.48
CA PHE A 41 -8.60 14.81 1.55
C PHE A 41 -8.00 14.56 0.16
N PRO A 42 -6.69 14.78 0.00
CA PRO A 42 -5.95 14.29 -1.16
C PRO A 42 -6.21 12.80 -1.38
N ASN A 43 -6.49 12.41 -2.63
CA ASN A 43 -6.80 11.02 -3.00
C ASN A 43 -5.77 9.98 -2.53
N ILE A 44 -4.51 10.36 -2.32
CA ILE A 44 -3.45 9.48 -1.82
C ILE A 44 -3.72 8.95 -0.40
N ILE A 45 -4.37 9.73 0.48
CA ILE A 45 -4.62 9.34 1.88
C ILE A 45 -5.53 8.11 1.97
N PRO A 46 -6.74 8.10 1.38
CA PRO A 46 -7.57 6.90 1.36
C PRO A 46 -6.91 5.76 0.59
N CYS A 47 -6.15 6.04 -0.47
CA CYS A 47 -5.41 5.00 -1.20
C CYS A 47 -4.33 4.32 -0.33
N LEU A 48 -3.63 5.07 0.53
CA LEU A 48 -2.66 4.54 1.49
C LEU A 48 -3.33 3.62 2.51
N VAL A 49 -4.50 4.00 3.00
CA VAL A 49 -5.30 3.17 3.93
C VAL A 49 -5.67 1.86 3.25
N VAL A 50 -6.21 1.91 2.03
CA VAL A 50 -6.56 0.71 1.24
C VAL A 50 -5.33 -0.15 0.98
N GLY A 51 -4.23 0.45 0.54
CA GLY A 51 -2.96 -0.24 0.29
C GLY A 51 -2.39 -0.92 1.54
N PHE A 52 -2.47 -0.27 2.70
CA PHE A 52 -2.05 -0.85 3.97
C PHE A 52 -2.92 -2.04 4.36
N PHE A 53 -4.25 -1.89 4.34
CA PHE A 53 -5.16 -2.99 4.67
C PHE A 53 -5.01 -4.19 3.72
N TRP A 54 -4.83 -3.93 2.42
CA TRP A 54 -4.54 -4.96 1.44
C TRP A 54 -3.23 -5.69 1.74
N GLY A 55 -2.15 -4.94 1.97
CA GLY A 55 -0.84 -5.52 2.30
C GLY A 55 -0.86 -6.33 3.60
N LEU A 56 -1.64 -5.89 4.59
CA LEU A 56 -1.85 -6.59 5.86
C LEU A 56 -2.66 -7.88 5.64
N TYR A 57 -3.72 -7.82 4.83
CA TYR A 57 -4.51 -8.99 4.42
C TYR A 57 -3.66 -10.03 3.68
N ALA A 58 -2.90 -9.62 2.66
CA ALA A 58 -1.98 -10.46 1.90
C ALA A 58 -0.86 -11.06 2.79
N ASN A 59 -0.42 -10.30 3.79
CA ASN A 59 0.54 -10.78 4.77
C ASN A 59 -0.05 -11.88 5.66
N ILE A 60 -1.30 -11.74 6.13
CA ILE A 60 -2.00 -12.76 6.93
C ILE A 60 -2.28 -14.01 6.10
N LYS A 61 -2.79 -13.84 4.87
CA LYS A 61 -3.18 -14.96 4.00
C LYS A 61 -2.01 -15.78 3.47
N GLY A 62 -0.78 -15.27 3.56
CA GLY A 62 0.38 -15.92 2.93
C GLY A 62 0.41 -15.81 1.41
N GLN A 63 -0.64 -15.29 0.77
CA GLN A 63 -0.78 -15.13 -0.68
C GLN A 63 -0.79 -13.64 -1.08
N TRP A 64 -0.45 -13.35 -2.34
CA TRP A 64 -0.48 -11.98 -2.88
C TRP A 64 -1.85 -11.57 -3.41
N PHE A 65 -2.73 -12.55 -3.69
CA PHE A 65 -4.09 -12.44 -4.19
C PHE A 65 -5.05 -13.27 -3.32
#